data_AF-A0A4Q9PGG5-F1
#
_entry.id   AF-A0A4Q9PGG5-F1
#
_cell.length_a   1.000
_cell.length_b   1.000
_cell.length_c   1.000
_cell.angle_alpha   90.00
_cell.angle_beta   90.00
_cell.angle_gamma   90.00
#
_symmetry.space_group_name_H-M   'P 1'
#
loop_
_entity.id
_entity.type
_entity.pdbx_description
1 polymer ?
#
loop_
_entity_poly.entity_id
_entity_poly.type
_entity_poly.pdbx_seq_one_letter_code
_entity_poly.pdbx_strand_id
1 'polypeptide(L)'
;MLGFVCSCTSCTLPSAEQAASDRRRQDLTQLWDTVPHFPPSQTAARLNAIARAIRLMKEEGYDADEDEFTNDAAVICAFHSDWESAVYWGIRTYESRVAEFGADSRRAMDEEVLRFLLEPQKHQMAGRGTRKMFKTRV
;
A
#
# COMPACT_ATOMS: atom_id res chain seq x y z
N MET A 1 5.96 9.11 25.47
CA MET A 1 4.64 8.52 25.83
C MET A 1 3.67 9.66 26.09
N LEU A 2 2.47 9.65 25.51
CA LEU A 2 1.56 10.81 25.47
C LEU A 2 0.63 10.96 26.69
N GLY A 3 0.76 10.13 27.73
CA GLY A 3 0.02 10.30 28.99
C GLY A 3 -1.51 10.12 28.92
N PHE A 4 -2.04 9.52 27.84
CA PHE A 4 -3.47 9.23 27.70
C PHE A 4 -3.74 7.74 27.46
N VAL A 5 -4.95 7.29 27.83
CA VAL A 5 -5.47 5.95 27.51
C VAL A 5 -6.45 6.09 26.35
N CYS A 6 -6.19 5.39 25.25
CA CYS A 6 -7.11 5.37 24.11
C CYS A 6 -8.38 4.58 24.45
N SER A 7 -9.55 5.15 24.17
CA SER A 7 -10.86 4.52 24.36
C SER A 7 -11.63 4.30 23.05
N CYS A 8 -10.92 4.23 21.91
CA CYS A 8 -11.55 3.89 20.63
C CYS A 8 -12.04 2.44 20.64
N THR A 9 -12.93 2.11 19.70
CA THR A 9 -13.51 0.76 19.56
C THR A 9 -12.45 -0.33 19.57
N SER A 10 -11.33 -0.16 18.85
CA SER A 10 -10.25 -1.16 18.79
C SER A 10 -9.53 -1.37 20.13
N CYS A 11 -9.50 -0.37 21.01
CA CYS A 11 -8.88 -0.44 22.33
C CYS A 11 -9.85 -0.86 23.45
N THR A 12 -11.15 -0.94 23.15
CA THR A 12 -12.21 -1.32 24.10
C THR A 12 -12.90 -2.65 23.76
N LEU A 13 -12.37 -3.39 22.78
CA LEU A 13 -12.83 -4.74 22.43
C LEU A 13 -12.70 -5.72 23.60
N PRO A 14 -13.54 -6.78 23.65
CA PRO A 14 -13.32 -7.92 24.52
C PRO A 14 -11.91 -8.50 24.37
N SER A 15 -11.34 -9.06 25.44
CA SER A 15 -9.93 -9.45 25.50
C SER A 15 -9.44 -10.33 24.34
N ALA A 16 -10.25 -11.28 23.89
CA ALA A 16 -9.90 -12.16 22.76
C ALA A 16 -9.86 -11.40 21.42
N GLU A 17 -10.81 -10.50 21.20
CA GLU A 17 -10.90 -9.67 19.99
C GLU A 17 -9.79 -8.60 19.98
N GLN A 18 -9.49 -8.02 21.15
CA GLN A 18 -8.37 -7.11 21.34
C GLN A 18 -7.04 -7.79 21.04
N ALA A 19 -6.79 -8.98 21.59
CA ALA A 19 -5.55 -9.73 21.32
C ALA A 19 -5.39 -10.09 19.83
N ALA A 20 -6.50 -10.37 19.14
CA ALA A 20 -6.48 -10.61 17.70
C ALA A 20 -6.16 -9.33 16.90
N SER A 21 -6.73 -8.19 17.27
CA SER A 21 -6.42 -6.89 16.67
C SER A 21 -4.97 -6.48 16.93
N ASP A 22 -4.47 -6.63 18.16
CA ASP A 22 -3.08 -6.37 18.52
C ASP A 22 -2.11 -7.18 17.65
N ARG A 23 -2.41 -8.46 17.42
CA ARG A 23 -1.59 -9.31 16.55
C ARG A 23 -1.59 -8.83 15.10
N ARG A 24 -2.75 -8.49 14.52
CA ARG A 24 -2.81 -7.98 13.13
C ARG A 24 -2.06 -6.67 12.99
N ARG A 25 -2.15 -5.78 13.99
CA ARG A 25 -1.39 -4.52 14.02
C ARG A 25 0.12 -4.75 14.14
N GLN A 26 0.55 -5.71 14.96
CA GLN A 26 1.97 -6.12 15.04
C GLN A 26 2.48 -6.67 13.70
N ASP A 27 1.71 -7.56 13.06
CA ASP A 27 2.05 -8.10 11.75
C ASP A 27 2.13 -6.99 10.68
N LEU A 28 1.21 -6.01 10.72
CA LEU A 28 1.24 -4.85 9.83
C LEU A 28 2.47 -3.97 10.05
N THR A 29 2.83 -3.67 11.31
CA THR A 29 4.07 -2.94 11.63
C THR A 29 5.30 -3.68 11.10
N GLN A 30 5.35 -5.01 11.23
CA GLN A 30 6.46 -5.77 10.67
C GLN A 30 6.52 -5.67 9.14
N LEU A 31 5.37 -5.69 8.45
CA LEU A 31 5.32 -5.52 7.00
C LEU A 31 5.76 -4.13 6.57
N TRP A 32 5.32 -3.09 7.29
CA TRP A 32 5.76 -1.71 7.10
C TRP A 32 7.29 -1.60 7.14
N ASP A 33 7.90 -2.18 8.17
CA ASP A 33 9.34 -2.16 8.34
C ASP A 33 10.07 -3.01 7.29
N THR A 34 9.44 -4.06 6.75
CA THR A 34 10.12 -5.01 5.86
C THR A 34 10.00 -4.63 4.38
N VAL A 35 8.85 -4.13 3.93
CA VAL A 35 8.56 -3.86 2.50
C VAL A 35 9.62 -2.99 1.81
N PRO A 36 10.09 -1.87 2.40
CA PRO A 36 11.12 -1.03 1.79
C PRO A 36 12.47 -1.72 1.59
N HIS A 37 12.74 -2.79 2.35
CA HIS A 37 14.04 -3.47 2.40
C HIS A 37 14.13 -4.71 1.51
N PHE A 38 13.08 -5.06 0.77
CA PHE A 38 13.16 -6.14 -0.20
C PHE A 38 14.19 -5.81 -1.30
N PRO A 39 15.08 -6.75 -1.66
CA PRO A 39 16.06 -6.51 -2.71
C PRO A 39 15.37 -6.41 -4.08
N PRO A 40 15.95 -5.69 -5.06
CA PRO A 40 15.37 -5.54 -6.41
C PRO A 40 15.07 -6.85 -7.15
N SER A 41 15.70 -7.97 -6.74
CA SER A 41 15.46 -9.29 -7.30
C SER A 41 14.15 -9.96 -6.81
N GLN A 42 13.56 -9.47 -5.71
CA GLN A 42 12.43 -10.09 -5.01
C GLN A 42 11.11 -9.32 -5.15
N THR A 43 10.91 -8.63 -6.27
CA THR A 43 9.71 -7.80 -6.53
C THR A 43 8.38 -8.54 -6.40
N ALA A 44 8.31 -9.83 -6.78
CA ALA A 44 7.10 -10.64 -6.58
C ALA A 44 6.78 -10.87 -5.09
N ALA A 45 7.81 -11.12 -4.27
CA ALA A 45 7.65 -11.31 -2.84
C ALA A 45 7.26 -9.98 -2.15
N ARG A 46 7.87 -8.87 -2.58
CA ARG A 46 7.49 -7.52 -2.13
C ARG A 46 6.04 -7.19 -2.44
N LEU A 47 5.56 -7.45 -3.67
CA LEU A 47 4.15 -7.26 -4.04
C LEU A 47 3.20 -8.13 -3.20
N ASN A 48 3.58 -9.37 -2.88
CA ASN A 48 2.77 -10.22 -2.01
C ASN A 48 2.73 -9.71 -0.56
N ALA A 49 3.84 -9.16 -0.06
CA ALA A 49 3.90 -8.52 1.26
C ALA A 49 3.01 -7.27 1.31
N ILE A 50 3.07 -6.42 0.28
CA ILE A 50 2.16 -5.27 0.09
C ILE A 50 0.70 -5.74 0.09
N ALA A 51 0.35 -6.74 -0.71
CA ALA A 51 -1.02 -7.24 -0.77
C ALA A 51 -1.50 -7.83 0.57
N ARG A 52 -0.60 -8.44 1.35
CA ARG A 52 -0.89 -8.91 2.71
C ARG A 52 -1.13 -7.74 3.66
N ALA A 53 -0.32 -6.69 3.60
CA ALA A 53 -0.49 -5.49 4.43
C ALA A 53 -1.87 -4.85 4.18
N ILE A 54 -2.26 -4.69 2.91
CA ILE A 54 -3.56 -4.12 2.55
C ILE A 54 -4.73 -4.98 3.05
N ARG A 55 -4.62 -6.31 3.00
CA ARG A 55 -5.66 -7.18 3.57
C ARG A 55 -5.76 -7.05 5.09
N LEU A 56 -4.63 -6.94 5.79
CA LEU A 56 -4.61 -6.74 7.24
C LEU A 56 -5.22 -5.39 7.62
N MET A 57 -4.94 -4.33 6.86
CA MET A 57 -5.55 -3.01 6.99
C MET A 57 -7.08 -3.07 6.87
N LYS A 58 -7.58 -3.73 5.82
CA LYS A 58 -9.03 -3.98 5.64
C LYS A 58 -9.64 -4.81 6.79
N GLU A 59 -8.94 -5.83 7.28
CA GLU A 59 -9.38 -6.64 8.43
C GLU A 59 -9.43 -5.83 9.74
N GLU A 60 -8.55 -4.85 9.93
CA GLU A 60 -8.57 -3.92 11.06
C GLU A 60 -9.59 -2.78 10.90
N GLY A 61 -10.09 -2.55 9.69
CA GLY A 61 -10.96 -1.41 9.38
C GLY A 61 -10.22 -0.08 9.39
N TYR A 62 -8.94 -0.09 9.00
CA TYR A 62 -8.08 1.09 8.91
C TYR A 62 -7.39 1.07 7.55
N ASP A 63 -7.54 2.15 6.78
CA ASP A 63 -6.98 2.27 5.43
C ASP A 63 -5.84 3.30 5.35
N ALA A 64 -5.45 3.92 6.47
CA ALA A 64 -4.40 4.93 6.40
C ALA A 64 -3.06 4.26 6.10
N ASP A 65 -2.28 4.94 5.26
CA ASP A 65 -1.05 4.45 4.64
C ASP A 65 -1.23 3.35 3.55
N GLU A 66 -2.47 2.99 3.13
CA GLU A 66 -2.66 2.14 1.94
C GLU A 66 -2.02 2.78 0.69
N ASP A 67 -1.99 4.11 0.61
CA ASP A 67 -1.38 4.84 -0.49
C ASP A 67 0.13 4.60 -0.60
N GLU A 68 0.86 4.48 0.51
CA GLU A 68 2.29 4.19 0.49
C GLU A 68 2.57 2.79 -0.09
N PHE A 69 1.81 1.79 0.34
CA PHE A 69 1.95 0.43 -0.17
C PHE A 69 1.54 0.31 -1.64
N THR A 70 0.43 0.94 -2.02
CA THR A 70 -0.09 0.87 -3.39
C THR A 70 0.76 1.68 -4.39
N ASN A 71 1.36 2.79 -3.95
CA ASN A 71 2.32 3.55 -4.76
C ASN A 71 3.56 2.70 -5.07
N ASP A 72 4.13 2.05 -4.06
CA ASP A 72 5.26 1.14 -4.23
C ASP A 72 4.92 -0.02 -5.19
N ALA A 73 3.72 -0.60 -5.06
CA ALA A 73 3.24 -1.61 -6.00
C ALA A 73 3.15 -1.11 -7.45
N ALA A 74 2.66 0.12 -7.67
CA ALA A 74 2.60 0.73 -9.00
C ALA A 74 4.01 0.92 -9.60
N VAL A 75 4.96 1.38 -8.79
CA VAL A 75 6.37 1.54 -9.19
C VAL A 75 6.99 0.19 -9.57
N ILE A 76 6.78 -0.87 -8.78
CA ILE A 76 7.28 -2.22 -9.06
C ILE A 76 6.73 -2.74 -10.39
N CYS A 77 5.43 -2.57 -10.64
CA CYS A 77 4.81 -3.01 -11.89
C CYS A 77 5.35 -2.23 -13.10
N ALA A 78 5.48 -0.90 -13.00
CA ALA A 78 6.06 -0.09 -14.06
C ALA A 78 7.53 -0.45 -14.33
N PHE A 79 8.32 -0.72 -13.29
CA PHE A 79 9.71 -1.17 -13.41
C PHE A 79 9.85 -2.42 -14.29
N HIS A 80 8.86 -3.32 -14.21
CA HIS A 80 8.82 -4.58 -14.98
C HIS A 80 8.00 -4.50 -16.28
N SER A 81 7.61 -3.29 -16.71
CA SER A 81 6.75 -3.07 -17.88
C SER A 81 5.40 -3.77 -17.83
N ASP A 82 4.89 -4.03 -16.62
CA ASP A 82 3.54 -4.49 -16.38
C ASP A 82 2.60 -3.29 -16.27
N TRP A 83 2.25 -2.73 -17.42
CA TRP A 83 1.49 -1.48 -17.49
C TRP A 83 0.07 -1.62 -16.94
N GLU A 84 -0.57 -2.78 -17.15
CA GLU A 84 -1.92 -3.02 -16.65
C GLU A 84 -1.94 -3.01 -15.12
N SER A 85 -1.01 -3.74 -14.49
CA SER A 85 -0.91 -3.76 -13.03
C SER A 85 -0.45 -2.41 -12.48
N ALA A 86 0.43 -1.69 -13.17
CA ALA A 86 0.86 -0.35 -12.75
C ALA A 86 -0.33 0.63 -12.68
N VAL A 87 -1.22 0.61 -13.69
CA VAL A 87 -2.46 1.41 -13.67
C VAL A 87 -3.38 0.97 -12.54
N TYR A 88 -3.59 -0.34 -12.36
CA TYR A 88 -4.44 -0.87 -11.28
C TYR A 88 -3.97 -0.36 -9.90
N TRP A 89 -2.68 -0.48 -9.59
CA TRP A 89 -2.13 -0.02 -8.31
C TRP A 89 -2.11 1.51 -8.20
N GLY A 90 -1.91 2.23 -9.30
CA GLY A 90 -2.04 3.69 -9.35
C GLY A 90 -3.46 4.17 -9.02
N ILE A 91 -4.49 3.49 -9.54
CA ILE A 91 -5.90 3.78 -9.21
C ILE A 91 -6.14 3.59 -7.72
N ARG A 92 -5.67 2.47 -7.15
CA ARG A 92 -5.79 2.21 -5.71
C ARG A 92 -5.10 3.27 -4.85
N THR A 93 -3.92 3.73 -5.28
CA THR A 93 -3.20 4.83 -4.62
C THR A 93 -4.05 6.09 -4.62
N TYR A 94 -4.61 6.46 -5.76
CA TYR A 94 -5.48 7.64 -5.88
C TYR A 94 -6.74 7.52 -5.02
N GLU A 95 -7.44 6.38 -5.09
CA GLU A 95 -8.64 6.12 -4.29
C GLU A 95 -8.38 6.22 -2.79
N SER A 96 -7.29 5.62 -2.31
CA SER A 96 -6.86 5.71 -0.90
C SER A 96 -6.58 7.16 -0.50
N ARG A 97 -5.83 7.92 -1.31
CA ARG A 97 -5.53 9.33 -1.02
C ARG A 97 -6.77 10.22 -1.04
N VAL A 98 -7.73 9.97 -1.93
CA VAL A 98 -9.02 10.69 -1.94
C VAL A 98 -9.81 10.39 -0.68
N ALA A 99 -9.87 9.12 -0.26
CA ALA A 99 -10.59 8.71 0.93
C ALA A 99 -10.00 9.32 2.22
N GLU A 100 -8.67 9.39 2.31
CA GLU A 100 -7.99 9.89 3.50
C GLU A 100 -7.85 11.42 3.52
N PHE A 101 -7.49 12.04 2.40
CA PHE A 101 -7.10 13.46 2.35
C PHE A 101 -8.09 14.35 1.60
N GLY A 102 -9.03 13.78 0.86
CA GLY A 102 -9.90 14.51 -0.07
C GLY A 102 -9.31 14.65 -1.47
N ALA A 103 -10.17 14.79 -2.48
CA ALA A 103 -9.79 14.79 -3.89
C ALA A 103 -9.02 16.04 -4.33
N ASP A 104 -9.22 17.17 -3.66
CA ASP A 104 -8.52 18.44 -3.88
C ASP A 104 -7.21 18.56 -3.08
N SER A 105 -6.85 17.53 -2.31
CA SER A 105 -5.63 17.53 -1.54
C SER A 105 -4.38 17.45 -2.42
N ARG A 106 -3.28 18.03 -1.93
CA ARG A 106 -1.97 17.90 -2.58
C ARG A 106 -1.51 16.45 -2.74
N ARG A 107 -1.92 15.57 -1.82
CA ARG A 107 -1.61 14.13 -1.91
C ARG A 107 -2.38 13.48 -3.05
N ALA A 108 -3.68 13.70 -3.16
CA ALA A 108 -4.50 13.12 -4.24
C ALA A 108 -4.12 13.68 -5.63
N MET A 109 -3.73 14.96 -5.71
CA MET A 109 -3.32 15.64 -6.95
C MET A 109 -1.82 15.55 -7.26
N ASP A 110 -1.12 14.61 -6.62
CA ASP A 110 0.28 14.34 -6.88
C ASP A 110 0.51 13.91 -8.34
N GLU A 111 1.37 14.63 -9.05
CA GLU A 111 1.65 14.40 -10.46
C GLU A 111 2.20 13.00 -10.75
N GLU A 112 2.95 12.39 -9.82
CA GLU A 112 3.47 11.03 -10.02
C GLU A 112 2.36 9.99 -9.94
N VAL A 113 1.41 10.15 -9.01
CA VAL A 113 0.25 9.27 -8.90
C VAL A 113 -0.63 9.38 -10.14
N LEU A 114 -0.95 10.62 -10.56
CA LEU A 114 -1.74 10.85 -11.78
C LEU A 114 -1.04 10.32 -13.03
N ARG A 115 0.30 10.35 -13.06
CA ARG A 115 1.08 9.78 -14.16
C ARG A 115 0.93 8.27 -14.27
N PHE A 116 0.81 7.53 -13.17
CA PHE A 116 0.52 6.09 -13.25
C PHE A 116 -0.84 5.80 -13.88
N LEU A 117 -1.83 6.69 -13.70
CA LEU A 117 -3.17 6.54 -14.28
C LEU A 117 -3.18 6.78 -15.79
N LEU A 118 -2.42 7.77 -16.25
CA LEU A 118 -2.48 8.24 -17.63
C LEU A 118 -1.38 7.64 -18.50
N GLU A 119 -0.15 7.61 -17.99
CA GLU A 119 1.06 7.35 -18.77
C GLU A 119 2.12 6.60 -17.92
N PRO A 120 1.83 5.38 -17.44
CA PRO A 120 2.74 4.64 -16.56
C PRO A 120 4.12 4.36 -17.19
N GLN A 121 4.22 4.39 -18.53
CA GLN A 121 5.50 4.20 -19.24
C GLN A 121 6.42 5.43 -19.11
N LYS A 122 5.90 6.59 -18.70
CA LYS A 122 6.69 7.82 -18.48
C LYS A 122 7.20 7.97 -17.05
N HIS A 123 6.91 7.01 -16.16
CA HIS A 123 7.47 7.00 -14.81
C HIS A 123 8.99 6.77 -14.87
N GLN A 124 9.76 7.41 -13.98
CA GLN A 124 11.23 7.38 -14.03
C GLN A 124 11.84 5.97 -13.93
N MET A 125 11.14 5.04 -13.25
CA MET A 125 11.55 3.65 -13.10
C MET A 125 11.04 2.72 -14.20
N ALA A 126 10.16 3.20 -15.08
CA ALA A 126 9.49 2.37 -16.07
C ALA A 126 10.48 1.62 -16.98
N GLY A 127 10.29 0.31 -17.13
CA GLY A 127 11.08 -0.54 -18.03
C GLY A 127 12.56 -0.70 -17.68
N ARG A 128 13.01 -0.29 -16.50
CA ARG A 128 14.40 -0.50 -16.05
C ARG A 128 14.69 -1.94 -15.61
N GLY A 129 13.66 -2.74 -15.38
CA GLY A 129 13.76 -4.13 -14.97
C GLY A 129 13.49 -5.13 -16.10
N THR A 130 13.80 -6.41 -15.84
CA THR A 130 13.39 -7.50 -16.73
C THR A 130 11.88 -7.56 -16.80
N ARG A 131 11.29 -7.70 -18.00
CA ARG A 131 9.84 -7.80 -18.16
C ARG A 131 9.26 -8.94 -17.32
N LYS A 132 8.27 -8.64 -16.48
CA LYS A 132 7.51 -9.60 -15.65
C LYS A 132 6.07 -9.13 -15.52
N MET A 133 5.11 -10.05 -15.59
CA MET A 133 3.69 -9.75 -15.38
C MET A 133 3.25 -10.32 -14.03
N PHE A 134 2.60 -9.50 -13.21
CA PHE A 134 2.13 -9.88 -11.89
C PHE A 134 0.62 -10.11 -11.91
N LYS A 135 0.16 -11.05 -11.08
CA LYS A 135 -1.27 -11.33 -10.88
C LYS A 135 -1.77 -10.91 -9.49
N THR A 136 -0.87 -10.41 -8.66
CA THR A 136 -1.16 -10.01 -7.28
C THR A 136 -2.05 -8.77 -7.28
N ARG A 137 -3.20 -8.88 -6.59
CA ARG A 137 -4.23 -7.83 -6.42
C ARG A 137 -4.86 -7.94 -5.03
N VAL A 138 -5.61 -6.91 -4.61
CA VAL A 138 -6.24 -6.74 -3.28
C VAL A 138 -7.69 -6.34 -3.35
#